data_AF-E1Z7J4-F1
#
_entry.id   AF-E1Z7J4-F1
#
_cell.length_a   1.000
_cell.length_b   1.000
_cell.length_c   1.000
_cell.angle_alpha   90.00
_cell.angle_beta   90.00
_cell.angle_gamma   90.00
#
_symmetry.space_group_name_H-M   'P 1'
#
loop_
_entity.id
_entity.type
_entity.pdbx_description
1 polymer ?
#
loop_
_entity_poly.entity_id
_entity_poly.type
_entity_poly.pdbx_seq_one_letter_code
_entity_poly.pdbx_strand_id
1 'polypeptide(L)'
;MAALSARLAAAVRKIHPVDWNNPTHALAKREPRRGERAVLRAVVATPQGPLVVYNAHLEVFCGLLARIAQLSDIWADARRMADRGLQHQAILGDLNTMAHGIARLSRHYCCDPMRYRSIGLDEAMVWYRHVLPVTDPRYTAGSSDASSASVGPGAAAEAVAAAAAGADAAGAAAGTGSGGETAMLEAAGVAGIPINRQLLAWGLGEAVARDAVNPGFADPFDPCTTVTLDNPQYRWFGLSLMKGKLDWVLLRRLRVAAQAVGNHGYELSDHKWLSADVALD
;
A
#
# COMPACT_ATOMS: atom_id res chain seq x y z
N MET A 1 9.49 -0.45 32.14
CA MET A 1 8.89 -0.28 30.80
C MET A 1 10.00 -0.35 29.78
N ALA A 2 9.98 -1.29 28.84
CA ALA A 2 10.92 -1.27 27.72
C ALA A 2 10.54 -0.11 26.79
N ALA A 3 11.52 0.71 26.40
CA ALA A 3 11.28 1.83 25.48
C ALA A 3 10.88 1.28 24.10
N LEU A 4 9.79 1.82 23.53
CA LEU A 4 9.44 1.56 22.14
C LEU A 4 10.55 2.18 21.26
N SER A 5 11.19 1.36 20.43
CA SER A 5 12.19 1.81 19.48
C SER A 5 11.63 1.66 18.07
N ALA A 6 11.79 2.71 17.26
CA ALA A 6 11.38 2.73 15.87
C ALA A 6 12.56 3.14 15.00
N ARG A 7 12.74 2.45 13.87
CA ARG A 7 13.72 2.81 12.85
C ARG A 7 13.02 3.18 11.55
N LEU A 8 13.28 4.38 11.07
CA LEU A 8 12.64 4.95 9.90
C LEU A 8 13.49 4.72 8.64
N ALA A 9 12.85 4.32 7.56
CA ALA A 9 13.42 4.27 6.23
C ALA A 9 12.39 4.76 5.20
N ALA A 10 12.85 5.32 4.09
CA ALA A 10 11.98 5.63 2.96
C ALA A 10 11.94 4.43 1.99
N ALA A 11 10.75 3.98 1.62
CA ALA A 11 10.56 3.14 0.45
C ALA A 11 10.46 4.05 -0.78
N VAL A 12 11.52 4.05 -1.59
CA VAL A 12 11.58 4.82 -2.84
C VAL A 12 10.61 4.22 -3.83
N ARG A 13 9.77 5.07 -4.45
CA ARG A 13 8.86 4.66 -5.51
C ARG A 13 9.61 4.63 -6.83
N LYS A 14 9.25 3.69 -7.70
CA LYS A 14 9.75 3.65 -9.08
C LYS A 14 8.90 4.54 -9.98
N ILE A 15 7.63 4.73 -9.61
CA ILE A 15 6.64 5.39 -10.45
C ILE A 15 6.12 6.66 -9.76
N HIS A 16 6.36 7.78 -10.44
CA HIS A 16 5.90 9.12 -10.06
C HIS A 16 4.95 9.64 -11.15
N PRO A 17 3.63 9.52 -10.96
CA PRO A 17 2.66 9.93 -11.99
C PRO A 17 2.69 11.43 -12.31
N VAL A 18 3.18 12.24 -11.38
CA VAL A 18 3.37 13.67 -11.53
C VAL A 18 4.81 14.01 -11.17
N ASP A 19 5.50 14.68 -12.09
CA ASP A 19 6.79 15.31 -11.82
C ASP A 19 6.54 16.71 -11.25
N TRP A 20 6.59 16.82 -9.93
CA TRP A 20 6.41 18.09 -9.21
C TRP A 20 7.59 19.05 -9.36
N ASN A 21 8.75 18.56 -9.82
CA ASN A 21 9.92 19.39 -10.08
C ASN A 21 9.91 19.97 -11.49
N ASN A 22 9.06 19.48 -12.39
CA ASN A 22 8.91 20.00 -13.74
C ASN A 22 8.05 21.29 -13.74
N PRO A 23 8.65 22.49 -13.93
CA PRO A 23 7.91 23.75 -13.89
C PRO A 23 6.93 23.92 -15.07
N THR A 24 7.04 23.09 -16.10
CA THR A 24 6.14 23.10 -17.25
C THR A 24 4.87 22.31 -17.01
N HIS A 25 4.83 21.43 -16.00
CA HIS A 25 3.67 20.61 -15.69
C HIS A 25 2.50 21.47 -15.19
N ALA A 26 1.33 21.33 -15.80
CA ALA A 26 0.19 22.23 -15.55
C ALA A 26 -0.28 22.22 -14.07
N LEU A 27 -0.16 21.07 -13.38
CA LEU A 27 -0.51 20.96 -11.96
C LEU A 27 0.60 21.50 -11.05
N ALA A 28 1.87 21.37 -11.42
CA ALA A 28 2.99 21.88 -10.61
C ALA A 28 2.97 23.42 -10.52
N LYS A 29 2.31 24.11 -11.47
CA LYS A 29 2.10 25.56 -11.43
C LYS A 29 1.07 26.01 -10.39
N ARG A 30 0.16 25.12 -9.97
CA ARG A 30 -0.99 25.45 -9.11
C ARG A 30 -0.85 24.93 -7.68
N GLU A 31 0.01 23.95 -7.48
CA GLU A 31 0.25 23.28 -6.21
C GLU A 31 1.65 23.61 -5.72
N PRO A 32 1.86 24.03 -4.45
CA PRO A 32 3.17 24.39 -3.93
C PRO A 32 4.11 23.19 -3.69
N ARG A 33 3.74 22.00 -4.16
CA ARG A 33 4.46 20.75 -3.92
C ARG A 33 5.74 20.70 -4.74
N ARG A 34 6.77 20.10 -4.17
CA ARG A 34 8.08 19.86 -4.79
C ARG A 34 8.55 18.45 -4.43
N GLY A 35 9.50 17.94 -5.21
CA GLY A 35 10.09 16.64 -4.97
C GLY A 35 9.18 15.48 -5.36
N GLU A 36 9.36 14.36 -4.68
CA GLU A 36 8.71 13.10 -4.99
C GLU A 36 7.89 12.60 -3.81
N ARG A 37 6.82 11.86 -4.11
CA ARG A 37 6.09 11.12 -3.07
C ARG A 37 6.91 9.90 -2.66
N ALA A 38 7.27 9.83 -1.38
CA ALA A 38 7.83 8.64 -0.76
C ALA A 38 6.75 7.89 0.04
N VAL A 39 7.01 6.63 0.36
CA VAL A 39 6.32 5.92 1.45
C VAL A 39 7.31 5.81 2.59
N LEU A 40 6.87 6.18 3.79
CA LEU A 40 7.68 5.99 4.98
C LEU A 40 7.45 4.58 5.50
N ARG A 41 8.51 3.89 5.86
CA ARG A 41 8.48 2.57 6.50
C ARG A 41 9.20 2.67 7.83
N ALA A 42 8.59 2.16 8.89
CA ALA A 42 9.23 1.99 10.17
C ALA A 42 9.26 0.51 10.55
N VAL A 43 10.36 0.06 11.18
CA VAL A 43 10.35 -1.20 11.93
C VAL A 43 10.23 -0.84 13.41
N VAL A 44 9.13 -1.26 14.02
CA VAL A 44 8.78 -0.97 15.41
C VAL A 44 9.02 -2.23 16.23
N ALA A 45 9.85 -2.13 17.27
CA ALA A 45 10.04 -3.22 18.21
C ALA A 45 8.85 -3.27 19.18
N THR A 46 8.13 -4.40 19.22
CA THR A 46 7.04 -4.64 20.17
C THR A 46 7.39 -5.81 21.09
N PRO A 47 6.72 -5.96 22.25
CA PRO A 47 6.90 -7.13 23.10
C PRO A 47 6.60 -8.48 22.42
N GLN A 48 5.78 -8.48 21.36
CA GLN A 48 5.37 -9.68 20.63
C GLN A 48 6.25 -9.96 19.39
N GLY A 49 7.17 -9.05 19.07
CA GLY A 49 8.02 -9.14 17.87
C GLY A 49 8.12 -7.83 17.10
N PRO A 50 8.94 -7.79 16.03
CA PRO A 50 9.05 -6.60 15.19
C PRO A 50 7.82 -6.44 14.29
N LEU A 51 7.30 -5.22 14.19
CA LEU A 51 6.23 -4.84 13.28
C LEU A 51 6.75 -3.86 12.23
N VAL A 52 6.53 -4.17 10.95
CA VAL A 52 6.82 -3.24 9.85
C VAL A 52 5.58 -2.38 9.59
N VAL A 53 5.70 -1.07 9.72
CA VAL A 53 4.60 -0.13 9.48
C VAL A 53 4.95 0.78 8.31
N TYR A 54 4.11 0.78 7.28
CA TYR A 54 4.17 1.71 6.17
C TYR A 54 3.16 2.84 6.40
N ASN A 55 3.61 4.08 6.27
CA ASN A 55 2.74 5.26 6.13
C ASN A 55 2.78 5.68 4.66
N ALA A 56 1.67 5.42 3.97
CA ALA A 56 1.53 5.62 2.55
C ALA A 56 0.53 6.75 2.26
N HIS A 57 0.94 7.66 1.40
CA HIS A 57 0.06 8.67 0.80
C HIS A 57 0.21 8.62 -0.72
N LEU A 58 -0.72 7.99 -1.45
CA LEU A 58 -0.57 7.80 -2.91
C LEU A 58 -0.91 9.07 -3.70
N GLU A 59 -0.51 9.13 -4.97
CA GLU A 59 -0.78 10.31 -5.79
C GLU A 59 -2.27 10.40 -6.13
N VAL A 60 -2.86 11.57 -5.88
CA VAL A 60 -4.27 11.85 -6.14
C VAL A 60 -4.47 12.26 -7.60
N PHE A 61 -3.50 12.99 -8.17
CA PHE A 61 -3.57 13.52 -9.52
C PHE A 61 -3.12 12.51 -10.58
N CYS A 62 -3.69 11.32 -10.52
CA CYS A 62 -3.43 10.27 -11.49
C CYS A 62 -4.64 9.33 -11.65
N GLY A 63 -4.47 8.35 -12.52
CA GLY A 63 -5.43 7.27 -12.72
C GLY A 63 -5.35 6.16 -11.67
N LEU A 64 -6.38 5.32 -11.64
CA LEU A 64 -6.47 4.13 -10.79
C LEU A 64 -5.27 3.19 -11.00
N LEU A 65 -4.89 2.92 -12.25
CA LEU A 65 -3.77 2.05 -12.59
C LEU A 65 -2.44 2.62 -12.11
N ALA A 66 -2.28 3.95 -12.16
CA ALA A 66 -1.09 4.60 -11.64
C ALA A 66 -0.98 4.47 -10.12
N ARG A 67 -2.10 4.55 -9.37
CA ARG A 67 -2.09 4.25 -7.92
C ARG A 67 -1.82 2.78 -7.62
N ILE A 68 -2.37 1.85 -8.39
CA ILE A 68 -2.04 0.41 -8.25
C ILE A 68 -0.55 0.18 -8.51
N ALA A 69 0.03 0.83 -9.51
CA ALA A 69 1.47 0.82 -9.73
C ALA A 69 2.25 1.31 -8.51
N GLN A 70 1.82 2.38 -7.86
CA GLN A 70 2.44 2.85 -6.62
C GLN A 70 2.26 1.86 -5.45
N LEU A 71 1.10 1.20 -5.33
CA LEU A 71 0.88 0.13 -4.34
C LEU A 71 1.81 -1.07 -4.61
N SER A 72 2.06 -1.40 -5.88
CA SER A 72 2.94 -2.50 -6.27
C SER A 72 4.38 -2.31 -5.76
N ASP A 73 4.88 -1.07 -5.73
CA ASP A 73 6.19 -0.75 -5.17
C ASP A 73 6.23 -1.04 -3.65
N ILE A 74 5.15 -0.70 -2.93
CA ILE A 74 5.00 -0.99 -1.50
C ILE A 74 4.97 -2.50 -1.26
N TRP A 75 4.21 -3.25 -2.06
CA TRP A 75 4.12 -4.70 -1.94
C TRP A 75 5.40 -5.43 -2.31
N ALA A 76 6.14 -4.94 -3.32
CA ALA A 76 7.48 -5.45 -3.63
C ALA A 76 8.43 -5.27 -2.44
N ASP A 77 8.37 -4.13 -1.75
CA ASP A 77 9.13 -3.91 -0.53
C ASP A 77 8.66 -4.78 0.64
N ALA A 78 7.35 -4.90 0.85
CA ALA A 78 6.75 -5.74 1.87
C ALA A 78 7.19 -7.21 1.75
N ARG A 79 7.26 -7.73 0.51
CA ARG A 79 7.81 -9.06 0.22
C ARG A 79 9.28 -9.17 0.63
N ARG A 80 10.13 -8.21 0.24
CA ARG A 80 11.54 -8.19 0.67
C ARG A 80 11.67 -8.15 2.19
N MET A 81 10.79 -7.46 2.90
CA MET A 81 10.80 -7.45 4.37
C MET A 81 10.36 -8.81 4.92
N ALA A 82 9.34 -9.44 4.34
CA ALA A 82 8.90 -10.78 4.72
C ALA A 82 10.00 -11.83 4.47
N ASP A 83 10.71 -11.76 3.35
CA ASP A 83 11.82 -12.65 3.02
C ASP A 83 13.00 -12.52 4.00
N ARG A 84 13.11 -11.37 4.68
CA ARG A 84 14.05 -11.13 5.79
C ARG A 84 13.51 -11.57 7.15
N GLY A 85 12.38 -12.26 7.20
CA GLY A 85 11.75 -12.73 8.44
C GLY A 85 10.83 -11.71 9.14
N LEU A 86 10.63 -10.52 8.58
CA LEU A 86 9.74 -9.51 9.16
C LEU A 86 8.30 -9.73 8.66
N GLN A 87 7.60 -10.66 9.32
CA GLN A 87 6.33 -11.19 8.83
C GLN A 87 5.11 -10.33 9.21
N HIS A 88 5.15 -9.66 10.37
CA HIS A 88 4.07 -8.79 10.84
C HIS A 88 4.19 -7.42 10.19
N GLN A 89 3.18 -7.03 9.40
CA GLN A 89 3.24 -5.79 8.63
C GLN A 89 1.89 -5.06 8.57
N ALA A 90 1.94 -3.74 8.49
CA ALA A 90 0.78 -2.87 8.31
C ALA A 90 1.09 -1.78 7.26
N ILE A 91 0.16 -1.50 6.34
CA ILE A 91 0.19 -0.35 5.45
C ILE A 91 -1.00 0.55 5.78
N LEU A 92 -0.70 1.77 6.20
CA LEU A 92 -1.65 2.73 6.74
C LEU A 92 -1.59 4.03 5.93
N GLY A 93 -2.72 4.72 5.86
CA GLY A 93 -2.79 6.10 5.37
C GLY A 93 -3.75 6.31 4.21
N ASP A 94 -3.67 7.50 3.62
CA ASP A 94 -4.51 7.92 2.51
C ASP A 94 -3.98 7.37 1.18
N LEU A 95 -4.61 6.30 0.69
CA LEU A 95 -4.23 5.71 -0.59
C LEU A 95 -4.86 6.43 -1.78
N ASN A 96 -5.60 7.53 -1.55
CA ASN A 96 -6.26 8.33 -2.57
C ASN A 96 -7.07 7.50 -3.56
N THR A 97 -7.67 6.40 -3.10
CA THR A 97 -8.59 5.60 -3.92
C THR A 97 -9.82 6.45 -4.17
N MET A 98 -9.86 7.06 -5.37
CA MET A 98 -10.76 8.15 -5.62
C MET A 98 -12.19 7.64 -5.67
N ALA A 99 -13.00 8.32 -4.87
CA ALA A 99 -14.43 8.40 -5.00
C ALA A 99 -14.88 8.51 -6.46
N HIS A 100 -15.91 7.77 -6.83
CA HIS A 100 -16.55 7.97 -8.13
C HIS A 100 -17.77 8.86 -8.03
N GLY A 101 -18.08 9.45 -9.18
CA GLY A 101 -18.94 10.61 -9.34
C GLY A 101 -18.37 11.46 -10.48
N ILE A 102 -18.49 12.78 -10.35
CA ILE A 102 -17.98 13.72 -11.36
C ILE A 102 -16.44 13.74 -11.45
N ALA A 103 -15.72 13.21 -10.45
CA ALA A 103 -14.25 13.13 -10.48
C ALA A 103 -13.75 12.36 -11.72
N ARG A 104 -14.55 11.39 -12.21
CA ARG A 104 -14.30 10.66 -13.46
C ARG A 104 -14.38 11.51 -14.72
N LEU A 105 -14.88 12.74 -14.65
CA LEU A 105 -14.91 13.71 -15.76
C LEU A 105 -13.75 14.71 -15.68
N SER A 106 -12.98 14.69 -14.59
CA SER A 106 -11.80 15.53 -14.42
C SER A 106 -10.73 15.23 -15.47
N ARG A 107 -10.01 16.26 -15.91
CA ARG A 107 -8.80 16.12 -16.72
C ARG A 107 -7.55 15.88 -15.87
N HIS A 108 -7.69 15.96 -14.55
CA HIS A 108 -6.58 15.90 -13.58
C HIS A 108 -6.68 14.71 -12.62
N TYR A 109 -7.89 14.20 -12.39
CA TYR A 109 -8.16 13.02 -11.59
C TYR A 109 -8.66 11.90 -12.50
N CYS A 110 -8.34 10.65 -12.17
CA CYS A 110 -8.81 9.48 -12.92
C CYS A 110 -8.46 9.56 -14.41
N CYS A 111 -7.21 9.93 -14.73
CA CYS A 111 -6.79 10.25 -16.10
C CYS A 111 -6.50 9.02 -16.99
N ASP A 112 -6.79 7.82 -16.53
CA ASP A 112 -6.51 6.57 -17.26
C ASP A 112 -7.80 5.94 -17.83
N PRO A 113 -7.69 4.85 -18.62
CA PRO A 113 -8.85 4.18 -19.20
C PRO A 113 -9.86 3.63 -18.16
N MET A 114 -9.45 3.48 -16.89
CA MET A 114 -10.33 2.95 -15.85
C MET A 114 -11.46 3.90 -15.50
N ARG A 115 -11.33 5.20 -15.80
CA ARG A 115 -12.43 6.17 -15.64
C ARG A 115 -13.71 5.77 -16.36
N TYR A 116 -13.59 5.03 -17.47
CA TYR A 116 -14.74 4.49 -18.22
C TYR A 116 -15.00 3.02 -17.90
N ARG A 117 -13.96 2.22 -17.66
CA ARG A 117 -14.11 0.77 -17.42
C ARG A 117 -14.70 0.42 -16.05
N SER A 118 -14.59 1.30 -15.06
CA SER A 118 -15.13 1.04 -13.72
C SER A 118 -16.46 1.74 -13.43
N ILE A 119 -17.16 2.32 -14.43
CA ILE A 119 -18.43 3.03 -14.20
C ILE A 119 -19.36 2.20 -13.30
N GLY A 120 -19.87 2.83 -12.23
CA GLY A 120 -20.72 2.17 -11.23
C GLY A 120 -19.99 1.48 -10.06
N LEU A 121 -18.65 1.41 -10.07
CA LEU A 121 -17.87 0.77 -9.00
C LEU A 121 -16.82 1.72 -8.45
N ASP A 122 -16.90 2.17 -7.19
CA ASP A 122 -15.85 2.97 -6.51
C ASP A 122 -14.44 2.34 -6.63
N GLU A 123 -13.39 3.15 -6.58
CA GLU A 123 -12.03 2.64 -6.79
C GLU A 123 -11.63 1.63 -5.73
N ALA A 124 -12.08 1.83 -4.49
CA ALA A 124 -11.88 0.89 -3.40
C ALA A 124 -12.51 -0.48 -3.69
N MET A 125 -13.68 -0.51 -4.32
CA MET A 125 -14.33 -1.72 -4.81
C MET A 125 -13.54 -2.41 -5.91
N VAL A 126 -12.95 -1.64 -6.83
CA VAL A 126 -12.07 -2.21 -7.87
C VAL A 126 -10.88 -2.90 -7.22
N TRP A 127 -10.26 -2.27 -6.22
CA TRP A 127 -9.16 -2.86 -5.47
C TRP A 127 -9.60 -4.13 -4.73
N TYR A 128 -10.73 -4.06 -4.03
CA TYR A 128 -11.30 -5.17 -3.28
C TYR A 128 -11.63 -6.39 -4.13
N ARG A 129 -12.08 -6.19 -5.38
CA ARG A 129 -12.48 -7.30 -6.27
C ARG A 129 -11.33 -7.86 -7.10
N HIS A 130 -10.35 -7.04 -7.46
CA HIS A 130 -9.39 -7.40 -8.52
C HIS A 130 -7.92 -7.28 -8.11
N VAL A 131 -7.63 -6.64 -6.98
CA VAL A 131 -6.25 -6.41 -6.52
C VAL A 131 -5.98 -7.19 -5.24
N LEU A 132 -6.76 -6.95 -4.18
CA LEU A 132 -6.58 -7.60 -2.88
C LEU A 132 -6.76 -9.14 -2.91
N PRO A 133 -7.73 -9.72 -3.65
CA PRO A 133 -7.93 -11.18 -3.66
C PRO A 133 -6.85 -11.96 -4.41
N VAL A 134 -6.03 -11.30 -5.23
CA VAL A 134 -4.98 -11.96 -6.01
C VAL A 134 -3.74 -12.09 -5.15
N THR A 135 -3.63 -13.19 -4.41
CA THR A 135 -2.59 -13.37 -3.39
C THR A 135 -1.40 -14.18 -3.87
N ASP A 136 -0.23 -13.91 -3.29
CA ASP A 136 0.98 -14.70 -3.46
C ASP A 136 0.97 -15.90 -2.48
N PRO A 137 0.89 -17.15 -2.97
CA PRO A 137 0.76 -18.33 -2.12
C PRO A 137 1.94 -18.52 -1.16
N ARG A 138 3.13 -17.98 -1.49
CA ARG A 138 4.33 -18.09 -0.64
C ARG A 138 4.14 -17.41 0.72
N TYR A 139 3.24 -16.44 0.78
CA TYR A 139 3.01 -15.61 1.97
C TYR A 139 1.64 -15.84 2.63
N THR A 140 0.75 -16.60 1.98
CA THR A 140 -0.59 -16.91 2.50
C THR A 140 -0.75 -18.36 2.95
N ALA A 141 0.04 -19.29 2.41
CA ALA A 141 0.10 -20.67 2.89
C ALA A 141 0.77 -20.70 4.27
N GLY A 142 -0.02 -20.92 5.32
CA GLY A 142 0.45 -20.93 6.71
C GLY A 142 -0.41 -20.16 7.70
N SER A 143 -1.49 -19.51 7.24
CA SER A 143 -2.50 -18.89 8.11
C SER A 143 -3.33 -19.92 8.90
N SER A 144 -3.29 -21.20 8.53
CA SER A 144 -4.22 -22.19 9.07
C SER A 144 -3.67 -23.22 10.07
N ASP A 145 -2.36 -23.35 10.37
CA ASP A 145 -1.91 -24.45 11.27
C ASP A 145 -0.48 -24.38 11.87
N ALA A 146 0.16 -23.21 12.01
CA ALA A 146 1.54 -23.18 12.55
C ALA A 146 1.57 -22.95 14.07
N SER A 147 1.73 -24.03 14.84
CA SER A 147 2.14 -23.97 16.25
C SER A 147 3.44 -23.16 16.40
N SER A 148 3.43 -22.24 17.34
CA SER A 148 4.49 -21.32 17.72
C SER A 148 5.87 -21.97 17.91
N ALA A 149 6.80 -21.73 16.98
CA ALA A 149 8.22 -21.63 17.31
C ALA A 149 8.50 -20.16 17.62
N SER A 150 8.39 -19.76 18.90
CA SER A 150 8.71 -18.41 19.34
C SER A 150 10.19 -18.13 19.11
N VAL A 151 10.50 -17.22 18.20
CA VAL A 151 11.85 -16.67 18.07
C VAL A 151 12.12 -15.83 19.32
N GLY A 152 13.12 -16.20 20.11
CA GLY A 152 13.43 -15.54 21.37
C GLY A 152 13.76 -14.04 21.18
N PRO A 153 13.57 -13.20 22.21
CA PRO A 153 13.69 -11.73 22.12
C PRO A 153 15.08 -11.24 21.64
N GLY A 154 16.14 -12.03 21.80
CA GLY A 154 17.47 -11.71 21.28
C GLY A 154 17.57 -11.71 19.75
N ALA A 155 16.91 -12.66 19.09
CA ALA A 155 16.92 -12.77 17.63
C ALA A 155 16.04 -11.70 16.96
N ALA A 156 15.01 -11.19 17.66
CA ALA A 156 14.22 -10.05 17.20
C ALA A 156 15.06 -8.75 17.17
N ALA A 157 15.91 -8.51 18.17
CA ALA A 157 16.80 -7.35 18.19
C ALA A 157 17.88 -7.41 17.09
N GLU A 158 18.43 -8.60 16.83
CA GLU A 158 19.38 -8.83 15.73
C GLU A 158 18.74 -8.71 14.35
N ALA A 159 17.52 -9.22 14.16
CA ALA A 159 16.77 -9.05 12.91
C ALA A 159 16.49 -7.56 12.61
N VAL A 160 16.14 -6.77 13.63
CA VAL A 160 15.95 -5.31 13.51
C VAL A 160 17.29 -4.59 13.21
N ALA A 161 18.41 -5.09 13.75
CA ALA A 161 19.76 -4.62 13.44
C ALA A 161 20.21 -4.93 12.00
N ALA A 162 20.03 -6.16 11.55
CA ALA A 162 20.40 -6.59 10.20
C ALA A 162 19.53 -5.91 9.12
N ALA A 163 18.22 -5.75 9.37
CA ALA A 163 17.32 -5.06 8.45
C ALA A 163 17.70 -3.57 8.25
N ALA A 164 18.28 -2.93 9.27
CA ALA A 164 18.74 -1.54 9.20
C ALA A 164 20.02 -1.39 8.35
N ALA A 165 21.00 -2.28 8.51
CA ALA A 165 22.25 -2.21 7.74
C ALA A 165 22.05 -2.39 6.23
N GLY A 166 21.00 -3.11 5.81
CA GLY A 166 20.68 -3.30 4.39
C GLY A 166 19.83 -2.20 3.74
N ALA A 167 19.32 -1.22 4.49
CA ALA A 167 18.52 -0.12 3.94
C ALA A 167 19.38 1.03 3.42
N ASP A 168 20.54 1.27 4.04
CA ASP A 168 21.44 2.38 3.65
C ASP A 168 22.28 2.07 2.39
N ALA A 169 22.44 0.80 2.01
CA ALA A 169 23.24 0.41 0.86
C ALA A 169 22.46 0.38 -0.48
N ALA A 170 21.12 0.38 -0.45
CA ALA A 170 20.29 0.20 -1.66
C ALA A 170 19.95 1.51 -2.40
N GLY A 171 20.29 2.68 -1.83
CA GLY A 171 20.00 3.99 -2.43
C GLY A 171 20.92 4.42 -3.57
N ALA A 172 22.02 3.69 -3.85
CA ALA A 172 23.09 4.15 -4.75
C ALA A 172 23.34 3.30 -6.00
N ALA A 173 22.58 2.23 -6.25
CA ALA A 173 22.85 1.33 -7.39
C ALA A 173 21.57 0.94 -8.16
N ALA A 174 20.99 1.90 -8.89
CA ALA A 174 20.05 1.61 -9.97
C ALA A 174 20.84 1.38 -11.27
N GLY A 175 21.39 0.17 -11.43
CA GLY A 175 22.12 -0.25 -12.62
C GLY A 175 21.84 -1.70 -12.96
N THR A 176 21.04 -1.92 -14.01
CA THR A 176 20.89 -3.11 -14.86
C THR A 176 21.39 -4.46 -14.31
N GLY A 177 20.47 -5.33 -13.86
CA GLY A 177 20.83 -6.70 -13.48
C GLY A 177 19.67 -7.60 -13.03
N SER A 178 18.52 -7.62 -13.72
CA SER A 178 17.36 -8.45 -13.33
C SER A 178 17.43 -9.93 -13.77
N GLY A 179 18.56 -10.38 -14.32
CA GLY A 179 18.69 -11.72 -14.90
C GLY A 179 19.12 -12.82 -13.92
N GLY A 180 19.88 -12.49 -12.88
CA GLY A 180 20.52 -13.49 -12.00
C GLY A 180 19.63 -14.02 -10.87
N GLU A 181 18.76 -13.18 -10.31
CA GLU A 181 17.90 -13.53 -9.17
C GLU A 181 16.76 -14.49 -9.56
N THR A 182 16.28 -14.36 -10.81
CA THR A 182 15.23 -15.22 -11.38
C THR A 182 15.70 -16.67 -11.55
N ALA A 183 16.95 -16.88 -11.99
CA ALA A 183 17.50 -18.21 -12.26
C ALA A 183 17.75 -19.04 -10.98
N MET A 184 18.03 -18.39 -9.86
CA MET A 184 18.27 -19.09 -8.58
C MET A 184 16.98 -19.54 -7.90
N LEU A 185 15.87 -18.82 -8.11
CA LEU A 185 14.55 -19.17 -7.58
C LEU A 185 13.87 -20.29 -8.37
N GLU A 186 14.07 -20.36 -9.69
CA GLU A 186 13.58 -21.46 -10.53
C GLU A 186 14.23 -22.81 -10.17
N ALA A 187 15.49 -22.81 -9.76
CA ALA A 187 16.21 -24.03 -9.36
C ALA A 187 15.67 -24.68 -8.06
N ALA A 188 14.90 -23.94 -7.26
CA ALA A 188 14.35 -24.41 -5.99
C ALA A 188 12.94 -25.01 -6.08
N GLY A 189 12.37 -25.13 -7.29
CA GLY A 189 10.97 -25.60 -7.47
C GLY A 189 9.92 -24.64 -6.89
N VAL A 190 10.33 -23.42 -6.52
CA VAL A 190 9.42 -22.36 -6.07
C VAL A 190 8.78 -21.80 -7.33
N ALA A 191 7.51 -22.12 -7.56
CA ALA A 191 6.73 -21.51 -8.63
C ALA A 191 6.92 -19.99 -8.59
N GLY A 192 7.28 -19.39 -9.72
CA GLY A 192 7.51 -17.94 -9.82
C GLY A 192 6.35 -17.13 -9.26
N ILE A 193 6.62 -15.89 -8.84
CA ILE A 193 5.59 -14.98 -8.33
C ILE A 193 4.43 -14.94 -9.33
N PRO A 194 3.18 -15.21 -8.91
CA PRO A 194 2.06 -15.17 -9.84
C PRO A 194 1.91 -13.75 -10.41
N ILE A 195 1.20 -13.64 -11.53
CA ILE A 195 0.94 -12.36 -12.19
C ILE A 195 -0.55 -12.05 -12.08
N ASN A 196 -0.90 -10.83 -11.69
CA ASN A 196 -2.27 -10.38 -11.75
C ASN A 196 -2.70 -10.14 -13.20
N ARG A 197 -3.30 -11.17 -13.82
CA ARG A 197 -3.71 -11.15 -15.23
C ARG A 197 -4.73 -10.06 -15.56
N GLN A 198 -5.59 -9.69 -14.59
CA GLN A 198 -6.58 -8.64 -14.80
C GLN A 198 -5.92 -7.27 -14.96
N LEU A 199 -4.90 -6.99 -14.15
CA LEU A 199 -4.11 -5.76 -14.24
C LEU A 199 -3.33 -5.68 -15.55
N LEU A 200 -2.75 -6.80 -15.99
CA LEU A 200 -2.12 -6.91 -17.30
C LEU A 200 -3.12 -6.61 -18.43
N ALA A 201 -4.32 -7.21 -18.38
CA ALA A 201 -5.39 -6.96 -19.35
C ALA A 201 -5.88 -5.50 -19.34
N TRP A 202 -5.74 -4.79 -18.23
CA TRP A 202 -6.04 -3.35 -18.14
C TRP A 202 -4.92 -2.45 -18.67
N GLY A 203 -3.75 -3.00 -18.98
CA GLY A 203 -2.64 -2.30 -19.62
C GLY A 203 -1.48 -1.95 -18.67
N LEU A 204 -1.45 -2.51 -17.45
CA LEU A 204 -0.24 -2.42 -16.61
C LEU A 204 0.85 -3.33 -17.16
N GLY A 205 2.10 -2.85 -17.11
CA GLY A 205 3.26 -3.65 -17.53
C GLY A 205 3.43 -4.90 -16.67
N GLU A 206 4.02 -5.95 -17.24
CA GLU A 206 4.11 -7.27 -16.59
C GLU A 206 4.79 -7.21 -15.22
N ALA A 207 5.90 -6.47 -15.09
CA ALA A 207 6.61 -6.29 -13.82
C ALA A 207 5.70 -5.67 -12.75
N VAL A 208 4.93 -4.64 -13.11
CA VAL A 208 3.98 -3.98 -12.20
C VAL A 208 2.84 -4.93 -11.84
N ALA A 209 2.28 -5.65 -12.81
CA ALA A 209 1.18 -6.60 -12.58
C ALA A 209 1.62 -7.80 -11.70
N ARG A 210 2.89 -8.21 -11.79
CA ARG A 210 3.51 -9.19 -10.90
C ARG A 210 3.73 -8.62 -9.51
N ASP A 211 4.25 -7.40 -9.43
CA ASP A 211 4.50 -6.75 -8.14
C ASP A 211 3.21 -6.38 -7.40
N ALA A 212 2.12 -6.18 -8.14
CA ALA A 212 0.76 -5.94 -7.66
C ALA A 212 0.00 -7.23 -7.29
N VAL A 213 0.68 -8.35 -7.10
CA VAL A 213 0.11 -9.50 -6.38
C VAL A 213 0.23 -9.26 -4.89
N ASN A 214 -0.89 -9.43 -4.18
CA ASN A 214 -1.00 -9.16 -2.76
C ASN A 214 -0.18 -10.17 -1.94
N PRO A 215 0.81 -9.76 -1.14
CA PRO A 215 1.59 -10.67 -0.28
C PRO A 215 0.86 -11.10 1.00
N GLY A 216 -0.48 -11.01 1.03
CA GLY A 216 -1.31 -11.45 2.15
C GLY A 216 -1.81 -10.33 3.06
N PHE A 217 -1.90 -9.10 2.57
CA PHE A 217 -2.58 -8.01 3.26
C PHE A 217 -4.10 -8.11 3.15
N ALA A 218 -4.81 -7.78 4.21
CA ALA A 218 -6.26 -7.60 4.20
C ALA A 218 -6.62 -6.26 4.86
N ASP A 219 -7.65 -5.58 4.37
CA ASP A 219 -8.26 -4.46 5.09
C ASP A 219 -9.39 -5.01 5.97
N PRO A 220 -9.39 -4.79 7.29
CA PRO A 220 -10.50 -5.23 8.12
C PRO A 220 -11.74 -4.33 7.95
N PHE A 221 -11.62 -3.19 7.26
CA PHE A 221 -12.74 -2.30 6.94
C PHE A 221 -13.32 -2.65 5.57
N ASP A 222 -14.60 -3.03 5.55
CA ASP A 222 -15.32 -3.31 4.31
C ASP A 222 -15.38 -2.03 3.44
N PRO A 223 -14.81 -2.04 2.22
CA PRO A 223 -14.79 -0.88 1.34
C PRO A 223 -16.19 -0.47 0.84
N CYS A 224 -17.19 -1.36 0.88
CA CYS A 224 -18.56 -1.05 0.48
C CYS A 224 -19.27 -0.14 1.50
N THR A 225 -18.95 -0.31 2.78
CA THR A 225 -19.68 0.31 3.90
C THR A 225 -18.84 1.36 4.62
N THR A 226 -17.51 1.29 4.54
CA THR A 226 -16.60 2.21 5.20
C THR A 226 -16.23 3.38 4.28
N VAL A 227 -17.00 4.47 4.38
CA VAL A 227 -16.74 5.71 3.62
C VAL A 227 -15.95 6.70 4.47
N THR A 228 -14.74 7.05 4.01
CA THR A 228 -13.88 8.00 4.71
C THR A 228 -13.95 9.41 4.13
N LEU A 229 -14.27 9.57 2.85
CA LEU A 229 -14.57 10.85 2.22
C LEU A 229 -16.05 10.92 1.86
N ASP A 230 -16.79 11.86 2.47
CA ASP A 230 -18.13 12.31 2.08
C ASP A 230 -18.41 13.65 2.77
N ASN A 231 -17.42 14.55 2.69
CA ASN A 231 -17.46 15.83 3.37
C ASN A 231 -18.57 16.71 2.75
N PRO A 232 -19.50 17.28 3.55
CA PRO A 232 -20.55 18.16 3.06
C PRO A 232 -20.05 19.34 2.21
N GLN A 233 -18.82 19.81 2.42
CA GLN A 233 -18.19 20.88 1.63
C GLN A 233 -17.99 20.49 0.15
N TYR A 234 -17.94 19.20 -0.16
CA TYR A 234 -17.81 18.67 -1.53
C TYR A 234 -19.15 18.29 -2.15
N ARG A 235 -20.28 18.62 -1.51
CA ARG A 235 -21.61 18.35 -2.06
C ARG A 235 -22.09 19.50 -2.93
N TRP A 236 -22.80 19.17 -4.00
CA TRP A 236 -23.46 20.15 -4.86
C TRP A 236 -24.95 19.87 -4.90
N PHE A 237 -25.75 20.84 -4.44
CA PHE A 237 -27.20 20.67 -4.24
C PHE A 237 -27.56 19.41 -3.43
N GLY A 238 -26.76 19.10 -2.40
CA GLY A 238 -26.96 17.92 -1.54
C GLY A 238 -26.45 16.60 -2.12
N LEU A 239 -26.01 16.57 -3.38
CA LEU A 239 -25.43 15.38 -4.00
C LEU A 239 -23.93 15.25 -3.67
N SER A 240 -23.50 14.08 -3.20
CA SER A 240 -22.09 13.79 -2.95
C SER A 240 -21.31 13.68 -4.27
N LEU A 241 -20.53 14.72 -4.59
CA LEU A 241 -19.70 14.74 -5.80
C LEU A 241 -18.41 13.93 -5.64
N MET A 242 -17.92 13.85 -4.41
CA MET A 242 -16.74 13.10 -3.99
C MET A 242 -17.10 12.28 -2.76
N LYS A 243 -17.43 11.00 -2.99
CA LYS A 243 -17.70 10.00 -1.95
C LYS A 243 -16.92 8.70 -2.16
N GLY A 244 -16.18 8.25 -1.15
CA GLY A 244 -15.44 6.99 -1.22
C GLY A 244 -14.61 6.68 0.03
N LYS A 245 -13.92 5.55 0.00
CA LYS A 245 -12.88 5.18 0.96
C LYS A 245 -11.54 5.65 0.40
N LEU A 246 -10.86 6.53 1.12
CA LEU A 246 -9.51 7.04 0.77
C LEU A 246 -8.47 6.42 1.70
N ASP A 247 -8.81 6.26 2.97
CA ASP A 247 -7.94 5.75 4.01
C ASP A 247 -8.02 4.24 4.10
N TRP A 248 -6.87 3.60 4.27
CA TRP A 248 -6.75 2.15 4.35
C TRP A 248 -5.95 1.71 5.58
N VAL A 249 -6.31 0.54 6.09
CA VAL A 249 -5.60 -0.16 7.16
C VAL A 249 -5.33 -1.57 6.65
N LEU A 250 -4.31 -1.74 5.81
CA LEU A 250 -3.95 -3.04 5.25
C LEU A 250 -3.04 -3.78 6.23
N LEU A 251 -3.47 -4.94 6.72
CA LEU A 251 -2.78 -5.70 7.75
C LEU A 251 -2.37 -7.07 7.21
N ARG A 252 -1.16 -7.52 7.58
CA ARG A 252 -0.62 -8.83 7.21
C ARG A 252 -0.11 -9.55 8.46
N ARG A 253 -0.66 -10.74 8.72
CA ARG A 253 -0.38 -11.59 9.89
C ARG A 253 -0.54 -10.83 11.20
N LEU A 254 -1.66 -10.12 11.32
CA LEU A 254 -2.03 -9.38 12.52
C LEU A 254 -3.49 -9.72 12.81
N ARG A 255 -3.76 -10.12 14.05
CA ARG A 255 -5.14 -10.30 14.51
C ARG A 255 -5.72 -8.98 14.96
N VAL A 256 -6.87 -8.63 14.39
CA VAL A 256 -7.62 -7.43 14.73
C VAL A 256 -8.49 -7.71 15.96
N ALA A 257 -8.28 -6.92 17.01
CA ALA A 257 -9.06 -6.97 18.24
C ALA A 257 -10.22 -5.97 18.23
N ALA A 258 -10.00 -4.77 17.68
CA ALA A 258 -11.01 -3.73 17.57
C ALA A 258 -10.75 -2.83 16.35
N GLN A 259 -11.79 -2.13 15.93
CA GLN A 259 -11.74 -1.17 14.83
C GLN A 259 -12.54 0.08 15.18
N ALA A 260 -12.07 1.23 14.74
CA ALA A 260 -12.79 2.48 14.86
C ALA A 260 -12.67 3.33 13.60
N VAL A 261 -13.73 4.11 13.37
CA VAL A 261 -13.78 5.21 12.41
C VAL A 261 -14.05 6.46 13.22
N GLY A 262 -13.37 7.56 12.96
CA GLY A 262 -13.68 8.83 13.61
C GLY A 262 -13.54 10.04 12.70
N ASN A 263 -13.56 11.24 13.29
CA ASN A 263 -13.70 12.50 12.55
C ASN A 263 -14.99 12.56 11.71
N HIS A 264 -16.12 12.11 12.28
CA HIS A 264 -17.42 12.09 11.58
C HIS A 264 -17.92 13.48 11.16
N GLY A 265 -17.50 14.54 11.88
CA GLY A 265 -17.81 15.93 11.58
C GLY A 265 -16.85 16.61 10.59
N TYR A 266 -15.77 15.94 10.17
CA TYR A 266 -14.73 16.50 9.30
C TYR A 266 -14.03 17.76 9.88
N GLU A 267 -13.98 17.89 11.22
CA GLU A 267 -13.39 19.05 11.88
C GLU A 267 -11.86 19.01 11.90
N LEU A 268 -11.28 17.80 11.90
CA LEU A 268 -9.83 17.60 12.01
C LEU A 268 -9.14 17.44 10.66
N SER A 269 -9.90 16.99 9.65
CA SER A 269 -9.46 16.74 8.29
C SER A 269 -10.69 16.62 7.38
N ASP A 270 -10.52 16.77 6.07
CA ASP A 270 -11.60 16.65 5.09
C ASP A 270 -12.03 15.20 4.80
N HIS A 271 -11.41 14.23 5.48
CA HIS A 271 -11.72 12.81 5.47
C HIS A 271 -11.67 12.22 6.89
N LYS A 272 -12.39 11.12 7.11
CA LYS A 272 -12.43 10.37 8.37
C LYS A 272 -11.14 9.58 8.55
N TRP A 273 -10.73 9.36 9.80
CA TRP A 273 -9.62 8.45 10.10
C TRP A 273 -10.12 7.03 10.38
N LEU A 274 -9.25 6.06 10.18
CA LEU A 274 -9.44 4.64 10.53
C LEU A 274 -8.40 4.23 11.58
N SER A 275 -8.78 3.44 12.59
CA SER A 275 -7.84 2.79 13.50
C SER A 275 -8.21 1.33 13.72
N ALA A 276 -7.20 0.48 13.94
CA ALA A 276 -7.39 -0.89 14.34
C ALA A 276 -6.45 -1.22 15.51
N ASP A 277 -7.00 -1.85 16.54
CA ASP A 277 -6.22 -2.45 17.61
C ASP A 277 -5.81 -3.85 17.17
N VAL A 278 -4.51 -4.13 17.17
CA VAL A 278 -3.96 -5.37 16.60
C VAL A 278 -3.03 -6.07 17.57
N ALA A 279 -2.99 -7.40 17.48
CA ALA A 279 -1.99 -8.25 18.10
C ALA A 279 -1.16 -8.93 17.01
N LEU A 280 0.12 -9.19 17.30
CA LEU A 280 0.96 -10.01 16.44
C LEU A 280 0.57 -11.49 16.64
N ASP A 281 0.40 -12.21 15.53
CA ASP A 281 0.08 -13.64 15.50
C ASP A 281 1.31 -14.52 15.73
#